data_AF-X1HTM1-F1
#
_entry.id   AF-X1HTM1-F1
#
_cell.length_a   1.000
_cell.length_b   1.000
_cell.length_c   1.000
_cell.angle_alpha   90.00
_cell.angle_beta   90.00
_cell.angle_gamma   90.00
#
_symmetry.space_group_name_H-M   'P 1'
#
loop_
_entity.id
_entity.type
_entity.pdbx_description
1 polymer ?
#
loop_
_entity_poly.entity_id
_entity_poly.type
_entity_poly.pdbx_seq_one_letter_code
_entity_poly.pdbx_strand_id
1 'polypeptide(L)'
;EKAPPSYRGKALDEIMKDIVGDDFSDEDFRIRIGQNLRDGRIRLIIAVDELIEQLRATVTFLNSHSNFDILLLQVTDFEESKTKKVLVPMLFGYATKSAERGSRETKLWNEDSFLDDTKGRCEPKIADTVIKLYEFTKDNADEISWGKGATYGSFTFRKTSHGILVSIFAITSTGSGWVCFGELVGKGVKEELIQTLRIKLNEIPGINIPEDVIKLGKFPPIAVEALMKADNLNNFQDAVLALCQEIEKV
;
A
#
# COMPACT_ATOMS: atom_id res chain seq x y z
N GLU A 1 -31.66 -7.15 -25.93
CA GLU A 1 -30.95 -6.59 -27.11
C GLU A 1 -29.81 -5.59 -26.81
N LYS A 2 -29.66 -5.09 -25.57
CA LYS A 2 -28.68 -4.03 -25.23
C LYS A 2 -27.20 -4.48 -25.09
N ALA A 3 -26.90 -5.76 -25.22
CA ALA A 3 -25.52 -6.26 -25.21
C ALA A 3 -24.91 -6.19 -26.62
N PRO A 4 -23.61 -5.83 -26.76
CA PRO A 4 -22.91 -5.86 -28.04
C PRO A 4 -23.06 -7.23 -28.71
N PRO A 5 -23.15 -7.31 -30.06
CA PRO A 5 -23.38 -8.57 -30.77
C PRO A 5 -22.40 -9.69 -30.38
N SER A 6 -21.15 -9.34 -30.07
CA SER A 6 -20.08 -10.24 -29.65
C SER A 6 -20.30 -10.96 -28.32
N TYR A 7 -21.22 -10.46 -27.48
CA TYR A 7 -21.46 -10.97 -26.12
C TYR A 7 -22.88 -11.53 -25.92
N ARG A 8 -23.71 -11.55 -26.97
CA ARG A 8 -25.09 -12.05 -26.86
C ARG A 8 -25.10 -13.57 -26.68
N GLY A 9 -25.81 -14.06 -25.67
CA GLY A 9 -26.00 -15.50 -25.42
C GLY A 9 -24.84 -16.19 -24.71
N LYS A 10 -23.73 -15.47 -24.45
CA LYS A 10 -22.62 -15.97 -23.63
C LYS A 10 -22.85 -15.70 -22.15
N ALA A 11 -22.37 -16.59 -21.29
CA ALA A 11 -22.37 -16.37 -19.85
C ALA A 11 -21.23 -15.43 -19.43
N LEU A 12 -21.36 -14.78 -18.26
CA LEU A 12 -20.40 -13.77 -17.81
C LEU A 12 -19.00 -14.34 -17.56
N ASP A 13 -18.94 -15.55 -17.00
CA ASP A 13 -17.72 -16.33 -16.80
C ASP A 13 -17.01 -16.63 -18.12
N GLU A 14 -17.75 -17.06 -19.15
CA GLU A 14 -17.19 -17.31 -20.49
C GLU A 14 -16.54 -16.04 -21.07
N ILE A 15 -17.21 -14.88 -20.93
CA ILE A 15 -16.68 -13.60 -21.41
C ILE A 15 -15.44 -13.18 -20.62
N MET A 16 -15.45 -13.38 -19.30
CA MET A 16 -14.31 -13.00 -18.45
C MET A 16 -13.10 -13.90 -18.68
N LYS A 17 -13.31 -15.17 -18.99
CA LYS A 17 -12.25 -16.08 -19.43
C LYS A 17 -11.58 -15.60 -20.70
N ASP A 18 -12.38 -15.19 -21.69
CA ASP A 18 -11.87 -14.63 -22.96
C ASP A 18 -11.03 -13.33 -22.74
N ILE A 19 -11.32 -12.55 -21.69
CA ILE A 19 -10.63 -11.28 -21.39
C ILE A 19 -9.37 -11.48 -20.52
N VAL A 20 -9.43 -12.38 -19.54
CA VAL A 20 -8.39 -12.56 -18.51
C VAL A 20 -7.35 -13.62 -18.93
N GLY A 21 -7.71 -14.56 -19.82
CA GLY A 21 -6.82 -15.61 -20.31
C GLY A 21 -6.82 -16.88 -19.46
N ASP A 22 -5.82 -17.74 -19.68
CA ASP A 22 -5.77 -19.14 -19.19
C ASP A 22 -5.69 -19.29 -17.65
N ASP A 23 -5.36 -18.23 -16.91
CA ASP A 23 -5.31 -18.21 -15.44
C ASP A 23 -6.69 -17.96 -14.78
N PHE A 24 -7.77 -17.93 -15.58
CA PHE A 24 -9.12 -17.68 -15.09
C PHE A 24 -9.78 -18.95 -14.52
N SER A 25 -10.09 -18.90 -13.22
CA SER A 25 -10.88 -19.90 -12.50
C SER A 25 -12.30 -19.38 -12.24
N ASP A 26 -13.29 -20.07 -12.81
CA ASP A 26 -14.72 -19.71 -12.70
C ASP A 26 -15.21 -19.75 -11.24
N GLU A 27 -14.75 -20.74 -10.46
CA GLU A 27 -15.09 -20.89 -9.05
C GLU A 27 -14.51 -19.76 -8.20
N ASP A 28 -13.22 -19.46 -8.36
CA ASP A 28 -12.56 -18.36 -7.64
C ASP A 28 -13.14 -17.01 -8.03
N PHE A 29 -13.54 -16.85 -9.29
CA PHE A 29 -14.21 -15.63 -9.75
C PHE A 29 -15.55 -15.41 -9.05
N ARG A 30 -16.42 -16.44 -9.00
CA ARG A 30 -17.73 -16.34 -8.32
C ARG A 30 -17.59 -16.12 -6.82
N ILE A 31 -16.64 -16.80 -6.17
CA ILE A 31 -16.33 -16.60 -4.75
C ILE A 31 -15.90 -15.15 -4.50
N ARG A 32 -14.97 -14.62 -5.32
CA ARG A 32 -14.49 -13.23 -5.18
C ARG A 32 -15.59 -12.20 -5.42
N ILE A 33 -16.49 -12.41 -6.39
CA ILE A 33 -17.67 -11.55 -6.59
C ILE A 33 -18.55 -11.57 -5.33
N GLY A 34 -18.88 -12.76 -4.82
CA GLY A 34 -19.71 -12.90 -3.63
C GLY A 34 -19.10 -12.20 -2.41
N GLN A 35 -17.79 -12.36 -2.20
CA GLN A 35 -17.04 -11.68 -1.15
C GLN A 35 -17.06 -10.15 -1.35
N ASN A 36 -16.79 -9.65 -2.55
CA ASN A 36 -16.81 -8.21 -2.80
C ASN A 36 -18.20 -7.58 -2.62
N LEU A 37 -19.26 -8.28 -2.99
CA LEU A 37 -20.64 -7.86 -2.73
C LEU A 37 -20.94 -7.78 -1.23
N ARG A 38 -20.54 -8.80 -0.46
CA ARG A 38 -20.71 -8.84 1.00
C ARG A 38 -19.89 -7.76 1.71
N ASP A 39 -18.65 -7.56 1.27
CA ASP A 39 -17.70 -6.61 1.86
C ASP A 39 -17.95 -5.15 1.42
N GLY A 40 -18.94 -4.91 0.54
CA GLY A 40 -19.22 -3.59 -0.02
C GLY A 40 -18.13 -3.06 -0.97
N ARG A 41 -17.20 -3.91 -1.42
CA ARG A 41 -16.17 -3.57 -2.42
C ARG A 41 -16.76 -3.54 -3.83
N ILE A 42 -17.81 -2.75 -4.01
CA ILE A 42 -18.50 -2.57 -5.27
C ILE A 42 -18.77 -1.08 -5.52
N ARG A 43 -18.82 -0.74 -6.81
CA ARG A 43 -19.18 0.59 -7.28
C ARG A 43 -20.30 0.46 -8.30
N LEU A 44 -21.48 0.93 -7.94
CA LEU A 44 -22.64 0.98 -8.81
C LEU A 44 -22.63 2.29 -9.57
N ILE A 45 -22.68 2.23 -10.91
CA ILE A 45 -22.81 3.42 -11.75
C ILE A 45 -24.21 3.42 -12.36
N ILE A 46 -24.97 4.49 -12.11
CA ILE A 46 -26.30 4.69 -12.65
C ILE A 46 -26.21 5.81 -13.68
N ALA A 47 -26.41 5.48 -14.96
CA ALA A 47 -26.49 6.47 -16.01
C ALA A 47 -27.88 7.12 -16.02
N VAL A 48 -27.94 8.45 -16.04
CA VAL A 48 -29.19 9.22 -16.04
C VAL A 48 -29.13 10.34 -17.06
N ASP A 49 -30.28 10.69 -17.65
CA ASP A 49 -30.37 11.79 -18.62
C ASP A 49 -30.21 13.15 -17.93
N GLU A 50 -30.83 13.30 -16.75
CA GLU A 50 -30.79 14.53 -15.94
C GLU A 50 -30.61 14.24 -14.45
N LEU A 51 -29.71 15.00 -13.80
CA LEU A 51 -29.50 14.94 -12.35
C LEU A 51 -30.45 15.88 -11.60
N ILE A 52 -31.53 15.33 -11.07
CA ILE A 52 -32.43 16.05 -10.17
C ILE A 52 -31.94 16.01 -8.70
N GLU A 53 -32.29 17.02 -7.92
CA GLU A 53 -31.80 17.17 -6.54
C GLU A 53 -32.23 16.01 -5.62
N GLN A 54 -33.44 15.46 -5.82
CA GLN A 54 -33.93 14.32 -5.05
C GLN A 54 -33.04 13.08 -5.25
N LEU A 55 -32.57 12.85 -6.48
CA LEU A 55 -31.68 11.74 -6.80
C LEU A 55 -30.28 11.97 -6.20
N ARG A 56 -29.79 13.22 -6.25
CA ARG A 56 -28.53 13.62 -5.61
C ARG A 56 -28.56 13.42 -4.10
N ALA A 57 -29.62 13.85 -3.44
CA ALA A 57 -29.83 13.68 -2.00
C ALA A 57 -29.91 12.20 -1.62
N THR A 58 -30.65 11.39 -2.40
CA THR A 58 -30.77 9.94 -2.18
C THR A 58 -29.43 9.25 -2.29
N VAL A 59 -28.67 9.53 -3.36
CA VAL A 59 -27.32 8.94 -3.55
C VAL A 59 -26.35 9.40 -2.48
N THR A 60 -26.43 10.66 -2.05
CA THR A 60 -25.60 11.18 -0.95
C THR A 60 -25.90 10.44 0.35
N PHE A 61 -27.18 10.25 0.69
CA PHE A 61 -27.60 9.51 1.87
C PHE A 61 -27.17 8.03 1.81
N LEU A 62 -27.38 7.38 0.67
CA LEU A 62 -26.99 5.97 0.51
C LEU A 62 -25.47 5.80 0.61
N ASN A 63 -24.69 6.70 0.01
CA ASN A 63 -23.23 6.66 0.11
C ASN A 63 -22.73 6.89 1.54
N SER A 64 -23.40 7.72 2.35
CA SER A 64 -23.00 7.94 3.74
C SER A 64 -23.40 6.80 4.69
N HIS A 65 -24.41 6.00 4.34
CA HIS A 65 -24.91 4.91 5.20
C HIS A 65 -24.64 3.51 4.65
N SER A 66 -23.89 3.38 3.55
CA SER A 66 -23.60 2.09 2.91
C SER A 66 -22.11 1.86 2.75
N ASN A 67 -21.71 0.58 2.82
CA ASN A 67 -20.33 0.15 2.61
C ASN A 67 -19.89 0.16 1.13
N PHE A 68 -20.82 0.38 0.20
CA PHE A 68 -20.56 0.45 -1.24
C PHE A 68 -20.77 1.86 -1.80
N ASP A 69 -20.24 2.11 -3.00
CA ASP A 69 -20.33 3.41 -3.67
C ASP A 69 -21.41 3.37 -4.75
N ILE A 70 -22.29 4.37 -4.78
CA ILE A 70 -23.23 4.66 -5.87
C ILE A 70 -22.77 5.96 -6.54
N LEU A 71 -22.58 5.90 -7.85
CA LEU A 71 -22.22 7.03 -8.69
C LEU A 71 -23.31 7.27 -9.71
N LEU A 72 -23.65 8.53 -9.93
CA LEU A 72 -24.55 8.93 -11.01
C LEU A 72 -23.71 9.47 -12.16
N LEU A 73 -23.87 8.91 -13.35
CA LEU A 73 -23.26 9.39 -14.58
C LEU A 73 -24.33 10.09 -15.41
N GLN A 74 -24.24 11.41 -15.51
CA GLN A 74 -25.00 12.16 -16.49
C GLN A 74 -24.16 12.32 -17.76
N VAL A 75 -24.76 12.10 -18.92
CA VAL A 75 -24.11 12.36 -20.20
C VAL A 75 -24.92 13.41 -20.93
N THR A 76 -24.44 14.65 -20.92
CA THR A 76 -25.04 15.72 -21.71
C THR A 76 -24.43 15.68 -23.11
N ASP A 77 -25.27 15.80 -24.14
CA ASP A 77 -24.82 15.92 -25.50
C ASP A 77 -24.95 17.35 -26.04
N PHE A 78 -24.00 17.74 -26.88
CA PHE A 78 -23.99 19.02 -27.59
C PHE A 78 -23.74 18.75 -29.06
N GLU A 79 -24.61 19.24 -29.93
CA GLU A 79 -24.41 19.15 -31.37
C GLU A 79 -23.65 20.38 -31.87
N GLU A 80 -22.37 20.19 -32.20
CA GLU A 80 -21.52 21.24 -32.76
C GLU A 80 -21.79 21.42 -34.27
N SER A 81 -22.21 20.35 -34.95
CA SER A 81 -22.68 20.35 -36.35
C SER A 81 -23.47 19.07 -36.67
N LYS A 82 -24.09 18.99 -37.85
CA LYS A 82 -24.83 17.78 -38.31
C LYS A 82 -24.00 16.48 -38.33
N THR A 83 -22.68 16.56 -38.27
CA THR A 83 -21.77 15.41 -38.31
C THR A 83 -20.94 15.24 -37.03
N LYS A 84 -21.07 16.15 -36.06
CA LYS A 84 -20.22 16.16 -34.86
C LYS A 84 -21.05 16.42 -33.61
N LYS A 85 -21.10 15.39 -32.76
CA LYS A 85 -21.76 15.38 -31.46
C LYS A 85 -20.70 15.28 -30.37
N VAL A 86 -20.71 16.23 -29.44
CA VAL A 86 -19.83 16.28 -28.27
C VAL A 86 -20.61 15.71 -27.09
N LEU A 87 -20.01 14.77 -26.35
CA LEU A 87 -20.59 14.20 -25.13
C LEU A 87 -19.79 14.72 -23.93
N VAL A 88 -20.48 15.30 -22.96
CA VAL A 88 -19.92 15.83 -21.72
C VAL A 88 -20.40 14.96 -20.57
N PRO A 89 -19.57 14.01 -20.11
CA PRO A 89 -19.90 13.20 -18.95
C PRO A 89 -19.71 13.99 -17.66
N MET A 90 -20.72 13.98 -16.79
CA MET A 90 -20.67 14.51 -15.43
C MET A 90 -20.92 13.38 -14.44
N LEU A 91 -20.04 13.25 -13.44
CA LEU A 91 -20.12 12.21 -12.43
C LEU A 91 -20.47 12.82 -11.07
N PHE A 92 -21.56 12.37 -10.47
CA PHE A 92 -22.00 12.73 -9.13
C PHE A 92 -21.87 11.54 -8.16
N GLY A 93 -21.71 11.82 -6.87
CA GLY A 93 -21.48 10.80 -5.84
C GLY A 93 -20.00 10.47 -5.64
N TYR A 94 -19.10 11.11 -6.39
CA TYR A 94 -17.66 11.15 -6.14
C TYR A 94 -17.35 12.06 -4.94
N ALA A 95 -17.98 11.80 -3.79
CA ALA A 95 -17.40 12.25 -2.54
C ALA A 95 -16.38 11.18 -2.17
N THR A 96 -15.11 11.55 -2.05
CA THR A 96 -14.19 10.73 -1.26
C THR A 96 -14.84 10.64 0.10
N LYS A 97 -15.43 9.48 0.41
CA LYS A 97 -15.86 9.16 1.77
C LYS A 97 -14.64 9.49 2.64
N SER A 98 -14.68 10.62 3.35
CA SER A 98 -13.74 10.91 4.41
C SER A 98 -13.72 9.65 5.24
N ALA A 99 -12.53 9.09 5.43
CA ALA A 99 -12.30 7.72 5.84
C ALA A 99 -12.98 7.38 7.19
N GLU A 100 -14.28 7.12 7.14
CA GLU A 100 -15.10 6.48 8.16
C GLU A 100 -15.70 5.22 7.55
N ARG A 101 -14.91 4.52 6.72
CA ARG A 101 -15.08 3.08 6.59
C ARG A 101 -14.76 2.55 7.98
N GLY A 102 -15.75 1.87 8.59
CA GLY A 102 -15.73 1.39 9.96
C GLY A 102 -14.32 1.07 10.38
N SER A 103 -13.87 1.64 11.50
CA SER A 103 -12.50 1.54 11.93
C SER A 103 -12.04 0.10 11.69
N ARG A 104 -11.17 -0.09 10.69
CA ARG A 104 -10.09 -1.05 10.91
C ARG A 104 -9.63 -0.63 12.29
N GLU A 105 -9.86 -1.45 13.30
CA GLU A 105 -9.27 -1.20 14.61
C GLU A 105 -7.79 -1.06 14.29
N THR A 106 -7.35 0.18 14.15
CA THR A 106 -5.98 0.54 13.95
C THR A 106 -5.45 0.29 15.33
N LYS A 107 -4.97 -0.93 15.55
CA LYS A 107 -4.27 -1.25 16.77
C LYS A 107 -3.17 -0.20 16.85
N LEU A 108 -3.24 0.65 17.88
CA LEU A 108 -2.18 1.58 18.19
C LEU A 108 -1.02 0.70 18.65
N TRP A 109 -0.14 0.35 17.72
CA TRP A 109 1.03 -0.43 18.03
C TRP A 109 1.95 0.39 18.91
N ASN A 110 2.52 -0.29 19.88
CA ASN A 110 3.51 0.19 20.81
C ASN A 110 4.51 -0.95 21.05
N GLU A 111 5.54 -0.69 21.85
CA GLU A 111 6.59 -1.65 22.19
C GLU A 111 6.00 -2.99 22.63
N ASP A 112 5.20 -2.99 23.70
CA ASP A 112 4.64 -4.22 24.27
C ASP A 112 3.80 -5.01 23.25
N SER A 113 2.84 -4.35 22.61
CA SER A 113 1.94 -5.01 21.66
C SER A 113 2.66 -5.53 20.43
N PHE A 114 3.73 -4.87 19.98
CA PHE A 114 4.55 -5.32 18.86
C PHE A 114 5.42 -6.53 19.24
N LEU A 115 6.08 -6.48 20.41
CA LEU A 115 6.94 -7.55 20.89
C LEU A 115 6.13 -8.83 21.18
N ASP A 116 4.95 -8.69 21.76
CA ASP A 116 4.03 -9.80 22.01
C ASP A 116 3.55 -10.44 20.72
N ASP A 117 3.13 -9.63 19.73
CA ASP A 117 2.67 -10.14 18.43
C ASP A 117 3.81 -10.82 17.67
N THR A 118 5.02 -10.28 17.75
CA THR A 118 6.23 -10.88 17.16
C THR A 118 6.53 -12.25 17.77
N LYS A 119 6.54 -12.35 19.10
CA LYS A 119 6.78 -13.63 19.80
C LYS A 119 5.67 -14.65 19.55
N GLY A 120 4.44 -14.19 19.36
CA GLY A 120 3.28 -15.05 19.12
C GLY A 120 3.20 -15.63 17.70
N ARG A 121 3.81 -14.98 16.70
CA ARG A 121 3.67 -15.34 15.27
C ARG A 121 4.94 -15.87 14.62
N CYS A 122 6.09 -15.32 15.00
CA CYS A 122 7.35 -15.66 14.36
C CYS A 122 7.98 -16.90 14.98
N GLU A 123 8.78 -17.61 14.18
CA GLU A 123 9.69 -18.61 14.75
C GLU A 123 10.68 -17.94 15.73
N PRO A 124 11.13 -18.64 16.80
CA PRO A 124 11.92 -18.03 17.87
C PRO A 124 13.15 -17.25 17.38
N LYS A 125 13.90 -17.79 16.41
CA LYS A 125 15.10 -17.11 15.89
C LYS A 125 14.78 -15.85 15.08
N ILE A 126 13.65 -15.83 14.37
CA ILE A 126 13.19 -14.64 13.65
C ILE A 126 12.74 -13.60 14.68
N ALA A 127 11.96 -14.02 15.68
CA ALA A 127 11.54 -13.14 16.77
C ALA A 127 12.74 -12.50 17.49
N ASP A 128 13.76 -13.30 17.84
CA ASP A 128 14.99 -12.80 18.47
C ASP A 128 15.71 -11.76 17.60
N THR A 129 15.73 -11.96 16.28
CA THR A 129 16.36 -11.03 15.34
C THR A 129 15.56 -9.73 15.21
N VAL A 130 14.22 -9.83 15.14
CA VAL A 130 13.33 -8.65 15.15
C VAL A 130 13.51 -7.85 16.45
N ILE A 131 13.59 -8.52 17.60
CA ILE A 131 13.80 -7.87 18.91
C ILE A 131 15.15 -7.16 18.93
N LYS A 132 16.23 -7.77 18.42
CA LYS A 132 17.55 -7.11 18.33
C LYS A 132 17.53 -5.89 17.41
N LEU A 133 16.81 -5.93 16.29
CA LEU A 133 16.62 -4.77 15.41
C LEU A 133 15.81 -3.67 16.09
N TYR A 134 14.84 -4.04 16.93
CA TYR A 134 14.07 -3.10 17.74
C TYR A 134 14.96 -2.40 18.79
N GLU A 135 15.73 -3.16 19.58
CA GLU A 135 16.67 -2.58 20.56
C GLU A 135 17.70 -1.67 19.88
N PHE A 136 18.28 -2.12 18.75
CA PHE A 136 19.15 -1.28 17.94
C PHE A 136 18.48 0.03 17.51
N THR A 137 17.20 -0.02 17.16
CA THR A 137 16.44 1.17 16.79
C THR A 137 16.24 2.09 17.98
N LYS A 138 15.92 1.54 19.16
CA LYS A 138 15.75 2.27 20.40
C LYS A 138 17.01 3.01 20.84
N ASP A 139 18.17 2.40 20.61
CA ASP A 139 19.46 2.96 21.02
C ASP A 139 20.01 4.02 20.05
N ASN A 140 19.65 3.98 18.76
CA ASN A 140 20.34 4.75 17.72
C ASN A 140 19.44 5.70 16.90
N ALA A 141 18.13 5.48 16.87
CA ALA A 141 17.19 6.34 16.17
C ALA A 141 16.87 7.60 17.00
N ASP A 142 16.53 8.69 16.32
CA ASP A 142 16.01 9.89 17.00
C ASP A 142 14.52 9.72 17.34
N GLU A 143 13.80 8.95 16.53
CA GLU A 143 12.39 8.63 16.74
C GLU A 143 12.10 7.20 16.26
N ILE A 144 11.26 6.50 17.02
CA ILE A 144 10.63 5.26 16.58
C ILE A 144 9.19 5.58 16.17
N SER A 145 8.86 5.35 14.90
CA SER A 145 7.49 5.49 14.42
C SER A 145 6.77 4.15 14.40
N TRP A 146 5.58 4.10 14.99
CA TRP A 146 4.73 2.92 15.02
C TRP A 146 3.76 2.88 13.84
N GLY A 147 3.66 1.71 13.20
CA GLY A 147 2.67 1.43 12.17
C GLY A 147 1.25 1.41 12.72
N LYS A 148 0.27 1.53 11.84
CA LYS A 148 -1.18 1.48 12.17
C LYS A 148 -1.88 0.29 11.51
N GLY A 149 -1.12 -0.76 11.18
CA GLY A 149 -1.65 -1.95 10.52
C GLY A 149 -2.71 -2.64 11.37
N ALA A 150 -3.79 -3.14 10.77
CA ALA A 150 -4.85 -3.83 11.52
C ALA A 150 -4.46 -5.29 11.89
N THR A 151 -3.60 -5.91 11.08
CA THR A 151 -3.28 -7.35 11.18
C THR A 151 -1.94 -7.65 11.84
N TYR A 152 -0.98 -6.74 11.67
CA TYR A 152 0.38 -6.82 12.20
C TYR A 152 0.90 -5.41 12.46
N GLY A 153 1.87 -5.31 13.36
CA GLY A 153 2.53 -4.06 13.71
C GLY A 153 3.77 -3.82 12.89
N SER A 154 4.26 -2.59 12.92
CA SER A 154 5.60 -2.26 12.42
C SER A 154 6.22 -1.18 13.29
N PHE A 155 7.55 -1.20 13.41
CA PHE A 155 8.31 -0.04 13.85
C PHE A 155 9.17 0.46 12.69
N THR A 156 9.49 1.75 12.72
CA THR A 156 10.33 2.40 11.72
C THR A 156 11.45 3.15 12.41
N PHE A 157 12.69 2.87 11.98
CA PHE A 157 13.88 3.60 12.38
C PHE A 157 13.88 4.96 11.68
N ARG A 158 13.85 6.05 12.45
CA ARG A 158 13.93 7.40 11.92
C ARG A 158 15.10 8.19 12.46
N LYS A 159 15.70 8.98 11.59
CA LYS A 159 16.85 9.83 11.90
C LYS A 159 16.65 11.21 11.33
N THR A 160 17.18 12.23 12.00
CA THR A 160 17.10 13.61 11.55
C THR A 160 18.21 13.89 10.55
N SER A 161 17.83 14.37 9.36
CA SER A 161 18.74 14.91 8.35
C SER A 161 18.37 16.37 8.12
N HIS A 162 19.27 17.30 8.43
CA HIS A 162 19.05 18.75 8.27
C HIS A 162 17.74 19.27 8.91
N GLY A 163 17.40 18.78 10.10
CA GLY A 163 16.15 19.14 10.79
C GLY A 163 14.89 18.48 10.23
N ILE A 164 15.01 17.61 9.22
CA ILE A 164 13.92 16.82 8.66
C ILE A 164 14.08 15.37 9.10
N LEU A 165 13.06 14.84 9.76
CA LEU A 165 13.04 13.43 10.15
C LEU A 165 12.85 12.56 8.90
N VAL A 166 13.76 11.61 8.65
CA VAL A 166 13.71 10.66 7.54
C VAL A 166 13.60 9.22 8.06
N SER A 167 12.80 8.39 7.41
CA SER A 167 12.77 6.94 7.69
C SER A 167 13.91 6.22 6.95
N ILE A 168 14.63 5.31 7.63
CA ILE A 168 15.69 4.52 7.01
C ILE A 168 15.19 3.11 6.66
N PHE A 169 14.64 2.39 7.64
CA PHE A 169 14.03 1.07 7.42
C PHE A 169 12.85 0.86 8.36
N ALA A 170 12.00 -0.11 8.02
CA ALA A 170 10.91 -0.55 8.87
C ALA A 170 10.85 -2.08 8.94
N ILE A 171 10.44 -2.60 10.09
CA ILE A 171 10.28 -4.05 10.36
C ILE A 171 8.86 -4.30 10.86
N THR A 172 8.24 -5.37 10.41
CA THR A 172 6.91 -5.83 10.82
C THR A 172 7.00 -6.90 11.91
N SER A 173 5.94 -7.05 12.69
CA SER A 173 5.83 -8.12 13.70
C SER A 173 5.72 -9.52 13.09
N THR A 174 5.72 -9.63 11.76
CA THR A 174 5.73 -10.91 11.02
C THR A 174 7.11 -11.31 10.52
N GLY A 175 8.18 -10.58 10.88
CA GLY A 175 9.55 -10.90 10.45
C GLY A 175 9.88 -10.44 9.02
N SER A 176 9.13 -9.50 8.48
CA SER A 176 9.44 -8.87 7.19
C SER A 176 9.77 -7.39 7.39
N GLY A 177 10.29 -6.72 6.36
CA GLY A 177 10.63 -5.31 6.44
C GLY A 177 10.92 -4.70 5.07
N TRP A 178 11.33 -3.45 5.07
CA TRP A 178 11.76 -2.74 3.88
C TRP A 178 12.71 -1.58 4.21
N VAL A 179 13.52 -1.19 3.22
CA VAL A 179 14.32 0.04 3.28
C VAL A 179 13.52 1.19 2.69
N CYS A 180 13.55 2.37 3.31
CA CYS A 180 12.75 3.52 2.95
C CYS A 180 13.40 4.43 1.89
N PHE A 181 14.02 3.86 0.85
CA PHE A 181 14.72 4.64 -0.19
C PHE A 181 13.84 5.70 -0.86
N GLY A 182 12.58 5.37 -1.18
CA GLY A 182 11.63 6.34 -1.73
C GLY A 182 11.44 7.58 -0.85
N GLU A 183 11.40 7.40 0.47
CA GLU A 183 11.29 8.51 1.41
C GLU A 183 12.60 9.31 1.52
N LEU A 184 13.75 8.63 1.57
CA LEU A 184 15.06 9.28 1.62
C LEU A 184 15.28 10.16 0.38
N VAL A 185 14.98 9.66 -0.82
CA VAL A 185 15.02 10.43 -2.07
C VAL A 185 14.04 11.60 -2.01
N GLY A 186 12.78 11.34 -1.65
CA GLY A 186 11.74 12.37 -1.60
C GLY A 186 12.01 13.49 -0.59
N LYS A 187 12.79 13.21 0.47
CA LYS A 187 13.21 14.18 1.48
C LYS A 187 14.60 14.77 1.22
N GLY A 188 15.19 14.53 0.04
CA GLY A 188 16.40 15.21 -0.41
C GLY A 188 17.71 14.66 0.16
N VAL A 189 17.72 13.43 0.68
CA VAL A 189 18.98 12.75 1.02
C VAL A 189 19.77 12.50 -0.26
N LYS A 190 21.07 12.84 -0.26
CA LYS A 190 21.95 12.72 -1.43
C LYS A 190 21.95 11.29 -1.97
N GLU A 191 21.74 11.14 -3.27
CA GLU A 191 21.65 9.83 -3.93
C GLU A 191 22.90 8.98 -3.69
N GLU A 192 24.09 9.58 -3.65
CA GLU A 192 25.37 8.90 -3.35
C GLU A 192 25.37 8.19 -2.00
N LEU A 193 24.74 8.78 -0.98
CA LEU A 193 24.62 8.17 0.35
C LEU A 193 23.65 6.99 0.33
N ILE A 194 22.53 7.15 -0.39
CA ILE A 194 21.54 6.08 -0.57
C ILE A 194 22.15 4.90 -1.35
N GLN A 195 22.93 5.19 -2.39
CA GLN A 195 23.67 4.19 -3.16
C GLN A 195 24.71 3.47 -2.30
N THR A 196 25.43 4.20 -1.45
CA THR A 196 26.39 3.61 -0.51
C THR A 196 25.69 2.65 0.45
N LEU A 197 24.54 3.04 1.03
CA LEU A 197 23.72 2.14 1.86
C LEU A 197 23.29 0.91 1.07
N ARG A 198 22.77 1.09 -0.16
CA ARG A 198 22.36 -0.03 -1.03
C ARG A 198 23.50 -1.02 -1.28
N ILE A 199 24.71 -0.54 -1.60
CA ILE A 199 25.87 -1.38 -1.86
C ILE A 199 26.20 -2.21 -0.61
N LYS A 200 26.30 -1.58 0.55
CA LYS A 200 26.57 -2.27 1.83
C LYS A 200 25.50 -3.31 2.18
N LEU A 201 24.22 -3.00 1.93
CA LEU A 201 23.14 -3.95 2.16
C LEU A 201 23.20 -5.17 1.22
N ASN A 202 23.66 -4.99 -0.02
CA ASN A 202 23.84 -6.09 -0.98
C ASN A 202 25.06 -6.98 -0.69
N GLU A 203 25.96 -6.58 0.22
CA GLU A 203 27.04 -7.45 0.71
C GLU A 203 26.51 -8.54 1.66
N ILE A 204 25.28 -8.40 2.16
CA ILE A 204 24.64 -9.34 3.08
C ILE A 204 24.03 -10.51 2.29
N PRO A 205 24.48 -11.77 2.53
CA PRO A 205 23.91 -12.92 1.85
C PRO A 205 22.40 -13.04 2.07
N GLY A 206 21.64 -13.09 0.97
CA GLY A 206 20.17 -13.17 0.98
C GLY A 206 19.47 -11.82 0.74
N ILE A 207 20.21 -10.72 0.66
CA ILE A 207 19.69 -9.42 0.25
C ILE A 207 20.09 -9.16 -1.21
N ASN A 208 19.11 -8.77 -2.03
CA ASN A 208 19.35 -8.35 -3.41
C ASN A 208 18.46 -7.16 -3.76
N ILE A 209 19.06 -5.99 -3.77
CA ILE A 209 18.42 -4.70 -4.04
C ILE A 209 18.91 -4.20 -5.40
N PRO A 210 18.06 -4.16 -6.44
CA PRO A 210 18.42 -3.64 -7.76
C PRO A 210 18.83 -2.17 -7.72
N GLU A 211 19.55 -1.67 -8.74
CA GLU A 211 20.05 -0.28 -8.76
C GLU A 211 18.96 0.74 -9.12
N ASP A 212 17.99 0.33 -9.92
CA ASP A 212 16.88 1.17 -10.39
C ASP A 212 15.88 1.54 -9.28
N VAL A 213 15.87 0.81 -8.14
CA VAL A 213 14.93 1.07 -7.05
C VAL A 213 15.04 2.48 -6.47
N ILE A 214 16.23 3.09 -6.50
CA ILE A 214 16.46 4.45 -5.98
C ILE A 214 15.84 5.46 -6.92
N LYS A 215 16.09 5.32 -8.24
CA LYS A 215 15.49 6.17 -9.29
C LYS A 215 13.97 6.04 -9.34
N LEU A 216 13.45 4.85 -9.08
CA LEU A 216 12.02 4.57 -9.04
C LEU A 216 11.36 4.97 -7.71
N GLY A 217 12.12 5.43 -6.71
CA GLY A 217 11.60 5.81 -5.39
C GLY A 217 10.91 4.67 -4.67
N LYS A 218 11.41 3.43 -4.83
CA LYS A 218 10.79 2.22 -4.27
C LYS A 218 11.29 1.92 -2.85
N PHE A 219 10.61 0.98 -2.21
CA PHE A 219 10.89 0.51 -0.86
C PHE A 219 11.28 -0.98 -0.95
N PRO A 220 12.55 -1.32 -1.21
CA PRO A 220 12.95 -2.71 -1.42
C PRO A 220 12.69 -3.54 -0.15
N PRO A 221 12.12 -4.75 -0.28
CA PRO A 221 11.83 -5.59 0.87
C PRO A 221 13.10 -6.15 1.50
N ILE A 222 13.04 -6.38 2.81
CA ILE A 222 14.04 -7.10 3.59
C ILE A 222 13.34 -8.24 4.32
N ALA A 223 13.80 -9.47 4.09
CA ALA A 223 13.43 -10.63 4.87
C ALA A 223 14.33 -10.71 6.11
N VAL A 224 13.77 -10.76 7.31
CA VAL A 224 14.58 -10.83 8.56
C VAL A 224 15.38 -12.13 8.64
N GLU A 225 14.94 -13.16 7.91
CA GLU A 225 15.65 -14.42 7.74
C GLU A 225 17.09 -14.23 7.23
N ALA A 226 17.31 -13.25 6.33
CA ALA A 226 18.65 -12.92 5.84
C ALA A 226 19.56 -12.33 6.94
N LEU A 227 18.98 -11.82 8.04
CA LEU A 227 19.68 -11.15 9.14
C LEU A 227 19.84 -12.05 10.38
N MET A 228 19.40 -13.32 10.33
CA MET A 228 19.48 -14.22 11.49
C MET A 228 20.92 -14.58 11.91
N LYS A 229 21.89 -14.48 10.98
CA LYS A 229 23.31 -14.67 11.30
C LYS A 229 23.86 -13.41 11.97
N ALA A 230 24.63 -13.56 13.03
CA ALA A 230 25.19 -12.44 13.78
C ALA A 230 25.99 -11.47 12.89
N ASP A 231 26.85 -11.99 12.00
CA ASP A 231 27.62 -11.15 11.07
C ASP A 231 26.72 -10.37 10.10
N ASN A 232 25.64 -10.99 9.62
CA ASN A 232 24.68 -10.32 8.73
C ASN A 232 23.92 -9.21 9.46
N LEU A 233 23.49 -9.45 10.70
CA LEU A 233 22.84 -8.45 11.52
C LEU A 233 23.77 -7.27 11.83
N ASN A 234 25.02 -7.55 12.21
CA ASN A 234 26.01 -6.52 12.50
C ASN A 234 26.30 -5.68 11.23
N ASN A 235 26.51 -6.33 10.08
CA ASN A 235 26.73 -5.63 8.81
C ASN A 235 25.54 -4.74 8.44
N PHE A 236 24.31 -5.20 8.70
CA PHE A 236 23.10 -4.39 8.50
C PHE A 236 23.09 -3.15 9.41
N GLN A 237 23.35 -3.34 10.70
CA GLN A 237 23.40 -2.26 11.69
C GLN A 237 24.49 -1.24 11.36
N ASP A 238 25.69 -1.71 11.01
CA ASP A 238 26.82 -0.87 10.62
C ASP A 238 26.52 -0.07 9.34
N ALA A 239 25.83 -0.66 8.37
CA ALA A 239 25.42 0.03 7.16
C ALA A 239 24.43 1.17 7.47
N VAL A 240 23.46 0.93 8.37
CA VAL A 240 22.50 1.94 8.83
C VAL A 240 23.21 3.05 9.60
N LEU A 241 24.09 2.71 10.54
CA LEU A 241 24.84 3.70 11.33
C LEU A 241 25.75 4.56 10.46
N ALA A 242 26.41 3.95 9.47
CA ALA A 242 27.22 4.70 8.51
C ALA A 242 26.38 5.73 7.74
N LEU A 243 25.16 5.37 7.31
CA LEU A 243 24.27 6.36 6.69
C LEU A 243 23.90 7.47 7.69
N CYS A 244 23.53 7.11 8.93
CA CYS A 244 23.16 8.07 9.97
C CYS A 244 24.28 9.12 10.20
N GLN A 245 25.53 8.68 10.29
CA GLN A 245 26.67 9.57 10.46
C GLN A 245 26.85 10.51 9.27
N GLU A 246 26.61 10.07 8.05
CA GLU A 246 26.78 10.92 6.86
C GLU A 246 25.63 11.91 6.66
N ILE A 247 24.39 11.54 7.01
CA ILE A 247 23.25 12.48 6.92
C ILE A 247 23.24 13.54 8.04
N GLU A 248 23.95 13.31 9.14
CA GLU A 248 24.17 14.28 10.22
C GLU A 248 25.29 15.29 9.92
N LYS A 249 26.30 14.90 9.12
CA LYS A 249 27.50 15.73 8.83
C LYS A 249 27.28 16.80 7.77
N VAL A 250 26.27 16.63 6.93
CA VAL A 250 25.96 17.52 5.80
C VAL A 250 24.97 18.57 6.29
#